data_AF-A0A0D2ZXQ1-F1
#
_entry.id   AF-A0A0D2ZXQ1-F1
#
_cell.length_a   1.000
_cell.length_b   1.000
_cell.length_c   1.000
_cell.angle_alpha   90.00
_cell.angle_beta   90.00
_cell.angle_gamma   90.00
#
_symmetry.space_group_name_H-M   'P 1'
#
loop_
_entity.id
_entity.type
_entity.pdbx_description
1 polymer ?
#
loop_
_entity_poly.entity_id
_entity_poly.type
_entity_poly.pdbx_seq_one_letter_code
_entity_poly.pdbx_strand_id
1 'polypeptide(L)'
;MICCIKVRTLKLEAYTMGRIMEWAARSDHLGGIPRKAVITAVGAFARAVANLCNKTTVHNADTLLTLVRSRPPGVPLITVSNHMSTLDDPVMWGGFKGLLLSLDPELARWVLAAEDICFKNPVFSYIFRTGK
;
A
#
# COMPACT_ATOMS: atom_id res chain seq x y z
N MET A 1 14.16 0.39 14.95
CA MET A 1 14.21 0.54 16.42
C MET A 1 12.97 -0.14 16.99
N ILE A 2 13.12 -1.27 17.68
CA ILE A 2 12.00 -2.00 18.31
C ILE A 2 11.93 -1.50 19.75
N CYS A 3 10.90 -0.73 20.09
CA CYS A 3 10.59 -0.37 21.47
C CYS A 3 9.34 -1.13 21.90
N CYS A 4 9.51 -2.08 22.83
CA CYS A 4 8.45 -2.83 23.46
C CYS A 4 7.91 -2.01 24.64
N ILE A 5 6.70 -1.46 24.53
CA ILE A 5 5.93 -0.94 25.67
C ILE A 5 4.65 -1.77 25.81
N LYS A 6 4.49 -2.39 26.98
CA LYS A 6 3.36 -3.25 27.32
C LYS A 6 2.16 -2.38 27.75
N VAL A 7 1.31 -1.96 26.80
CA VAL A 7 -0.02 -1.42 27.11
C VAL A 7 -0.99 -2.60 27.23
N ARG A 8 -1.42 -2.94 28.45
CA ARG A 8 -2.06 -4.22 28.79
C ARG A 8 -3.59 -4.22 28.89
N THR A 9 -4.30 -3.15 28.53
CA THR A 9 -5.76 -3.10 28.72
C THR A 9 -6.59 -2.78 27.46
N LEU A 10 -5.99 -2.24 26.38
CA LEU A 10 -6.66 -2.04 25.08
C LEU A 10 -6.34 -3.11 24.02
N LYS A 11 -5.53 -4.11 24.37
CA LYS A 11 -4.99 -5.11 23.43
C LYS A 11 -5.96 -6.26 23.10
N LEU A 12 -6.96 -6.51 23.95
CA LEU A 12 -7.85 -7.67 23.82
C LEU A 12 -8.95 -7.47 22.75
N GLU A 13 -9.55 -6.29 22.66
CA GLU A 13 -10.55 -6.03 21.61
C GLU A 13 -9.92 -5.92 20.22
N ALA A 14 -8.78 -5.23 20.09
CA ALA A 14 -8.05 -5.12 18.83
C ALA A 14 -7.52 -6.49 18.32
N TYR A 15 -7.03 -7.35 19.22
CA TYR A 15 -6.57 -8.70 18.87
C TYR A 15 -7.74 -9.63 18.45
N THR A 16 -8.91 -9.47 19.07
CA THR A 16 -10.10 -10.25 18.71
C THR A 16 -10.67 -9.78 17.36
N MET A 17 -10.71 -8.47 17.11
CA MET A 17 -11.12 -7.88 15.82
C MET A 17 -10.13 -8.17 14.68
N GLY A 18 -8.83 -8.28 14.97
CA GLY A 18 -7.79 -8.60 13.99
C GLY A 18 -7.98 -9.97 13.32
N ARG A 19 -8.63 -10.93 13.99
CA ARG A 19 -9.00 -12.23 13.40
C ARG A 19 -10.35 -12.21 12.68
N ILE A 20 -11.22 -11.25 13.00
CA ILE A 20 -12.62 -11.22 12.54
C ILE A 20 -12.76 -10.76 11.07
N MET A 21 -11.73 -10.12 10.49
CA MET A 21 -11.80 -9.57 9.13
C MET A 21 -10.78 -10.15 8.15
N GLU A 22 -10.13 -11.28 8.44
CA GLU A 22 -9.17 -11.90 7.51
C GLU A 22 -9.79 -12.24 6.15
N TRP A 23 -11.09 -12.55 6.12
CA TRP A 23 -11.85 -12.78 4.88
C TRP A 23 -11.82 -11.60 3.90
N ALA A 24 -11.63 -10.37 4.39
CA ALA A 24 -11.57 -9.17 3.56
C ALA A 24 -10.27 -9.07 2.75
N ALA A 25 -9.24 -9.83 3.13
CA ALA A 25 -7.95 -9.87 2.42
C ALA A 25 -7.94 -10.88 1.26
N ARG A 26 -9.03 -11.60 1.00
CA ARG A 26 -9.12 -12.51 -0.14
C ARG A 26 -9.27 -11.71 -1.43
N SER A 27 -8.55 -12.11 -2.47
CA SER A 27 -8.56 -11.41 -3.77
C SER A 27 -9.91 -11.44 -4.47
N ASP A 28 -10.75 -12.44 -4.17
CA ASP A 28 -12.11 -12.62 -4.69
C ASP A 28 -13.18 -11.96 -3.82
N HIS A 29 -12.80 -11.32 -2.72
CA HIS A 29 -13.74 -10.66 -1.81
C HIS A 29 -14.58 -9.60 -2.55
N LEU A 30 -15.90 -9.81 -2.60
CA LEU A 30 -16.85 -9.01 -3.39
C LEU A 30 -16.40 -8.81 -4.86
N GLY A 31 -15.85 -9.86 -5.48
CA GLY A 31 -15.36 -9.82 -6.86
C GLY A 31 -14.15 -8.90 -7.07
N GLY A 32 -13.41 -8.60 -5.99
CA GLY A 32 -12.25 -7.72 -6.02
C GLY A 32 -12.57 -6.23 -6.13
N ILE A 33 -13.85 -5.83 -6.21
CA ILE A 33 -14.27 -4.42 -6.32
C ILE A 33 -13.69 -3.56 -5.19
N PRO A 34 -13.76 -3.97 -3.90
CA PRO A 34 -13.21 -3.16 -2.81
C PRO A 34 -11.70 -2.94 -2.95
N ARG A 35 -10.95 -3.94 -3.41
CA ARG A 35 -9.51 -3.87 -3.66
C ARG A 35 -9.19 -2.86 -4.74
N LYS A 36 -9.89 -2.94 -5.88
CA LYS A 36 -9.74 -1.98 -6.99
C LYS A 36 -10.02 -0.56 -6.50
N ALA A 37 -11.11 -0.35 -5.78
CA ALA A 37 -11.48 0.96 -5.25
C ALA A 37 -10.41 1.53 -4.30
N VAL A 38 -9.93 0.75 -3.33
CA VAL A 38 -8.91 1.18 -2.36
C VAL A 38 -7.59 1.52 -3.05
N ILE A 39 -7.06 0.63 -3.90
CA ILE A 39 -5.78 0.87 -4.58
C ILE A 39 -5.88 2.07 -5.52
N THR A 40 -6.96 2.17 -6.29
CA THR A 40 -7.17 3.31 -7.21
C THR A 40 -7.28 4.62 -6.44
N ALA A 41 -8.00 4.64 -5.32
CA ALA A 41 -8.15 5.85 -4.50
C ALA A 41 -6.80 6.29 -3.91
N VAL A 42 -6.02 5.37 -3.35
CA VAL A 42 -4.69 5.67 -2.80
C VAL A 42 -3.73 6.12 -3.90
N GLY A 43 -3.74 5.47 -5.06
CA GLY A 43 -2.94 5.87 -6.21
C GLY A 43 -3.28 7.25 -6.75
N ALA A 44 -4.58 7.58 -6.82
CA ALA A 44 -5.05 8.90 -7.24
C ALA A 44 -4.63 9.98 -6.22
N PHE A 45 -4.78 9.70 -4.93
CA PHE A 45 -4.30 10.57 -3.86
C PHE A 45 -2.80 10.81 -3.94
N ALA A 46 -2.00 9.74 -4.07
CA ALA A 46 -0.55 9.80 -4.22
C ALA A 46 -0.15 10.68 -5.41
N ARG A 47 -0.82 10.51 -6.55
CA ARG A 47 -0.58 11.31 -7.74
C ARG A 47 -0.91 12.78 -7.52
N ALA A 48 -2.04 13.08 -6.88
CA ALA A 48 -2.43 14.45 -6.56
C ALA A 48 -1.36 15.11 -5.67
N VAL A 49 -0.91 14.43 -4.61
CA VAL A 49 0.14 14.96 -3.73
C VAL A 49 1.45 15.16 -4.49
N ALA A 50 1.90 14.16 -5.25
CA ALA A 50 3.20 14.22 -5.94
C ALA A 50 3.26 15.27 -7.06
N ASN A 51 2.13 15.59 -7.72
CA ASN A 51 2.10 16.46 -8.89
C ASN A 51 1.47 17.83 -8.64
N LEU A 52 0.56 17.96 -7.67
CA LEU A 52 -0.13 19.22 -7.37
C LEU A 52 0.40 19.88 -6.09
N CYS A 53 0.73 19.09 -5.08
CA CYS A 53 1.20 19.60 -3.79
C CYS A 53 2.73 19.69 -3.69
N ASN A 54 3.46 19.17 -4.68
CA ASN A 54 4.92 19.17 -4.68
C ASN A 54 5.51 19.31 -6.09
N LYS A 55 6.77 19.74 -6.18
CA LYS A 55 7.58 19.65 -7.40
C LYS A 55 8.40 18.36 -7.35
N THR A 56 7.96 17.35 -8.09
CA THR A 56 8.64 16.05 -8.15
C THR A 56 9.43 15.91 -9.45
N THR A 57 10.72 15.60 -9.36
CA THR A 57 11.56 15.23 -10.50
C THR A 57 11.87 13.74 -10.44
N VAL A 58 11.64 13.03 -11.54
CA VAL A 58 11.91 11.60 -11.66
C VAL A 58 12.97 11.39 -12.73
N HIS A 59 14.04 10.69 -12.37
CA HIS A 59 15.11 10.30 -13.29
C HIS A 59 14.92 8.83 -13.69
N ASN A 60 15.21 8.50 -14.96
CA ASN A 60 15.18 7.13 -15.47
C ASN A 60 13.84 6.39 -15.27
N ALA A 61 12.72 7.11 -15.33
CA ALA A 61 11.38 6.54 -15.16
C ALA A 61 11.09 5.38 -16.13
N ASP A 62 11.53 5.51 -17.39
CA ASP A 62 11.32 4.51 -18.43
C ASP A 62 12.07 3.20 -18.15
N THR A 63 13.25 3.28 -17.54
CA THR A 63 14.03 2.11 -17.13
C THR A 63 13.27 1.33 -16.06
N LEU A 64 12.75 2.01 -15.03
CA LEU A 64 11.97 1.34 -14.00
C LEU A 64 10.68 0.72 -14.59
N LEU A 65 9.98 1.45 -15.45
CA LEU A 65 8.76 0.95 -16.08
C LEU A 65 9.02 -0.30 -16.94
N THR A 66 10.13 -0.30 -17.67
CA THR A 66 10.57 -1.46 -18.46
C THR A 66 10.85 -2.64 -17.54
N LEU A 67 11.66 -2.47 -16.50
CA LEU A 67 11.99 -3.53 -15.54
C LEU A 67 10.75 -4.12 -14.87
N VAL A 68 9.75 -3.29 -14.54
CA VAL A 68 8.51 -3.77 -13.94
C VAL A 68 7.69 -4.60 -14.93
N ARG A 69 7.60 -4.19 -16.20
CA ARG A 69 6.75 -4.83 -17.21
C ARG A 69 7.40 -6.03 -17.92
N SER A 70 8.70 -5.98 -18.17
CA SER A 70 9.42 -6.98 -18.98
C SER A 70 10.09 -8.08 -18.15
N ARG A 71 9.87 -8.11 -16.83
CA ARG A 71 10.46 -9.14 -15.98
C ARG A 71 9.90 -10.54 -16.33
N PRO A 72 10.72 -11.60 -16.34
CA PRO A 72 10.23 -12.95 -16.51
C PRO A 72 9.24 -13.34 -15.40
N PRO A 73 8.23 -14.16 -15.70
CA PRO A 73 7.31 -14.68 -14.68
C PRO A 73 8.08 -15.36 -13.54
N GLY A 74 7.70 -15.06 -12.29
CA GLY A 74 8.34 -15.64 -11.10
C GLY A 74 9.62 -14.93 -10.64
N VAL A 75 10.14 -13.94 -11.37
CA VAL A 75 11.32 -13.17 -10.95
C VAL A 75 10.87 -11.87 -10.27
N PRO A 76 11.20 -11.66 -8.97
CA PRO A 76 10.86 -10.43 -8.27
C PRO A 76 11.81 -9.28 -8.65
N LEU A 77 11.29 -8.05 -8.63
CA LEU A 77 12.08 -6.83 -8.70
C LEU A 77 12.16 -6.21 -7.30
N ILE A 78 13.37 -5.99 -6.80
CA ILE A 78 13.61 -5.37 -5.49
C ILE A 78 14.05 -3.93 -5.72
N THR A 79 13.33 -2.99 -5.11
CA THR A 79 13.68 -1.57 -5.08
C THR A 79 14.17 -1.19 -3.69
N VAL A 80 15.23 -0.40 -3.62
CA VAL A 80 15.76 0.14 -2.35
C VAL A 80 15.62 1.65 -2.39
N SER A 81 15.00 2.22 -1.36
CA SER A 81 14.81 3.67 -1.23
C SER A 81 15.07 4.11 0.19
N ASN A 82 15.48 5.37 0.35
CA ASN A 82 15.46 6.01 1.65
C ASN A 82 14.00 6.19 2.10
N HIS A 83 13.75 6.10 3.41
CA HIS A 83 12.42 6.22 4.00
C HIS A 83 12.45 7.24 5.13
N MET A 84 11.67 8.31 4.99
CA MET A 84 11.52 9.36 6.01
C MET A 84 10.12 9.39 6.61
N SER A 85 9.09 8.96 5.86
CA SER A 85 7.71 9.03 6.31
C SER A 85 6.85 7.89 5.77
N THR A 86 5.76 7.55 6.47
CA THR A 86 4.78 6.56 5.99
C THR A 86 4.05 6.99 4.73
N LEU A 87 4.08 8.29 4.37
CA LEU A 87 3.51 8.78 3.12
C LEU A 87 4.41 8.47 1.92
N ASP A 88 5.68 8.14 2.14
CA ASP A 88 6.61 7.79 1.07
C ASP A 88 6.07 6.57 0.30
N ASP A 89 5.50 5.60 1.02
CA ASP A 89 4.96 4.35 0.46
C ASP A 89 3.97 4.58 -0.69
N PRO A 90 2.87 5.36 -0.55
CA PRO A 90 2.01 5.65 -1.68
C PRO A 90 2.53 6.79 -2.58
N VAL A 91 3.06 7.89 -2.00
CA VAL A 91 3.34 9.13 -2.75
C VAL A 91 4.52 8.96 -3.71
N MET A 92 5.53 8.16 -3.37
CA MET A 92 6.69 7.95 -4.25
C MET A 92 6.27 7.39 -5.62
N TRP A 93 5.26 6.51 -5.65
CA TRP A 93 4.75 5.92 -6.89
C TRP A 93 3.84 6.87 -7.67
N GLY A 94 3.33 7.93 -7.04
CA GLY A 94 2.49 8.95 -7.67
C GLY A 94 3.24 9.91 -8.61
N GLY A 95 4.56 10.03 -8.45
CA GLY A 95 5.41 10.90 -9.28
C GLY A 95 5.75 10.32 -10.66
N PHE A 96 5.55 9.02 -10.88
CA PHE A 96 5.86 8.38 -12.15
C PHE A 96 4.79 8.70 -13.20
N LYS A 97 5.18 9.47 -14.24
CA LYS A 97 4.31 9.89 -15.34
C LYS A 97 3.76 8.73 -16.21
N GLY A 98 4.25 7.50 -16.02
CA GLY A 98 3.85 6.26 -16.72
C GLY A 98 2.66 5.48 -16.12
N LEU A 99 1.93 6.09 -15.18
CA LEU A 99 0.48 6.02 -14.94
C LEU A 99 -0.34 4.72 -14.88
N LEU A 100 0.29 3.56 -14.76
CA LEU A 100 -0.47 2.33 -14.48
C LEU A 100 -0.04 1.64 -13.18
N LEU A 101 1.19 1.79 -12.69
CA LEU A 101 1.60 1.04 -11.50
C LEU A 101 0.86 1.43 -10.21
N SER A 102 0.56 2.72 -10.03
CA SER A 102 -0.12 3.21 -8.83
C SER A 102 -1.64 3.09 -8.90
N LEU A 103 -2.22 2.92 -10.10
CA LEU A 103 -3.67 2.82 -10.31
C LEU A 103 -4.12 1.41 -10.71
N ASP A 104 -3.20 0.54 -11.12
CA ASP A 104 -3.50 -0.85 -11.48
C ASP A 104 -3.49 -1.72 -10.22
N PRO A 105 -4.65 -2.21 -9.78
CA PRO A 105 -4.74 -3.09 -8.63
C PRO A 105 -3.98 -4.40 -8.85
N GLU A 106 -3.76 -4.88 -10.08
CA GLU A 106 -3.02 -6.13 -10.32
C GLU A 106 -1.51 -5.96 -10.10
N LEU A 107 -1.00 -4.73 -10.17
CA LEU A 107 0.43 -4.42 -10.02
C LEU A 107 0.78 -3.86 -8.63
N ALA A 108 -0.21 -3.55 -7.80
CA ALA A 108 -0.03 -2.98 -6.47
C ALA A 108 -0.75 -3.79 -5.38
N ARG A 109 -0.08 -3.96 -4.24
CA ARG A 109 -0.66 -4.59 -3.04
C ARG A 109 0.04 -4.10 -1.78
N TRP A 110 -0.62 -4.22 -0.64
CA TRP A 110 -0.01 -4.02 0.66
C TRP A 110 0.91 -5.20 0.99
N VAL A 111 2.11 -4.90 1.47
CA VAL A 111 3.09 -5.93 1.85
C VAL A 111 3.25 -5.95 3.36
N LEU A 112 3.72 -4.85 3.93
CA LEU A 112 3.92 -4.67 5.36
C LEU A 112 3.15 -3.44 5.81
N ALA A 113 2.42 -3.57 6.92
CA ALA A 113 1.69 -2.48 7.54
C ALA A 113 1.91 -2.55 9.05
N ALA A 114 2.12 -1.40 9.69
CA ALA A 114 2.31 -1.33 11.13
C ALA A 114 1.00 -1.68 11.84
N GLU A 115 0.95 -2.83 12.51
CA GLU A 115 -0.27 -3.36 13.13
C GLU A 115 -0.88 -2.35 14.12
N ASP A 116 -0.02 -1.71 14.89
CA ASP A 116 -0.35 -0.74 15.91
C ASP A 116 -0.82 0.61 15.35
N ILE A 117 -0.74 0.86 14.03
CA ILE A 117 -1.23 2.09 13.39
C ILE A 117 -2.39 1.78 12.43
N CYS A 118 -2.19 0.81 11.53
CA CYS A 118 -3.11 0.49 10.43
C CYS A 118 -4.35 -0.31 10.89
N PHE A 119 -4.30 -0.97 12.05
CA PHE A 119 -5.37 -1.87 12.50
C PHE A 119 -5.98 -1.45 13.84
N LYS A 120 -5.90 -0.16 14.18
CA LYS A 120 -6.48 0.38 15.42
C LYS A 120 -8.01 0.37 15.47
N ASN A 121 -8.69 0.36 14.31
CA ASN A 121 -10.14 0.36 14.25
C ASN A 121 -10.67 -0.51 13.09
N PRO A 122 -11.97 -0.88 13.09
CA PRO A 122 -12.55 -1.77 12.08
C PRO A 122 -12.48 -1.22 10.66
N VAL A 123 -12.65 0.11 10.48
CA VAL A 123 -12.64 0.75 9.16
C VAL A 123 -11.25 0.67 8.53
N PHE A 124 -10.22 1.09 9.27
CA PHE A 124 -8.84 0.98 8.81
C PHE A 124 -8.43 -0.48 8.62
N SER A 125 -8.84 -1.36 9.53
CA SER A 125 -8.61 -2.80 9.38
C SER A 125 -9.19 -3.35 8.08
N TYR A 126 -10.40 -2.94 7.71
CA TYR A 126 -11.01 -3.36 6.45
C TYR A 126 -10.23 -2.84 5.24
N ILE A 127 -9.87 -1.56 5.22
CA ILE A 127 -9.11 -0.92 4.13
C ILE A 127 -7.74 -1.60 3.93
N PHE A 128 -6.97 -1.76 5.02
CA PHE A 128 -5.63 -2.35 4.97
C PHE A 128 -5.64 -3.86 4.74
N ARG A 129 -6.75 -4.56 4.99
CA ARG A 129 -6.90 -5.97 4.57
C ARG A 129 -7.23 -6.09 3.11
N THR A 130 -8.15 -5.25 2.64
CA THR A 130 -8.69 -5.27 1.28
C THR A 130 -7.62 -4.99 0.20
N GLY A 131 -6.59 -4.21 0.50
CA GLY A 131 -5.51 -3.97 -0.45
C GLY A 131 -4.32 -4.93 -0.35
N LYS A 132 -4.38 -5.97 0.49
CA LYS A 132 -3.38 -7.06 0.50
C LYS A 132 -3.39 -7.82 -0.84
#